data_AF-E1ZIP0-F1
#
_entry.id   AF-E1ZIP0-F1
#
_cell.length_a   1.000
_cell.length_b   1.000
_cell.length_c   1.000
_cell.angle_alpha   90.00
_cell.angle_beta   90.00
_cell.angle_gamma   90.00
#
_symmetry.space_group_name_H-M   'P 1'
#
loop_
_entity.id
_entity.type
_entity.pdbx_description
1 polymer ?
#
loop_
_entity_poly.entity_id
_entity_poly.type
_entity_poly.pdbx_seq_one_letter_code
_entity_poly.pdbx_strand_id
1 'polypeptide(L)'
;MIAVLAGAVLGPFTAVYAVGPVAAVLFLPLLAVQLGVTLGLGVVPGSFTIPDKVTAGLTAGLLSLYFLLLMHTTLWNKLEAYFCNTPWLRHTGELQAVEGTRKYATRCPFTGHRPTMRCPSCEARVHDSAFHKSDRLVAWFVGETVLRWDAAKLCTDAGEGNVKRARQRLDQCLDFRGNTLFASVSACCVGCATWQRCFNLLPRMSLSLAMTSLFFVFVPWAFASFLSGGSSTSGQSIGGGGAKAIHVTCDVLGVLFAQAALVVQVHAVLRANEFLAKYRPMVPSLKPLFQPPKWRLVQHIMHAPWEQAI
;
A
#
# COMPACT_ATOMS: atom_id res chain seq x y z
N MET A 1 13.55 -19.09 -6.00
CA MET A 1 14.08 -18.34 -7.17
C MET A 1 12.97 -17.74 -8.02
N ILE A 2 12.00 -18.51 -8.54
CA ILE A 2 10.89 -17.99 -9.37
C ILE A 2 10.03 -16.95 -8.64
N ALA A 3 9.74 -17.14 -7.34
CA ALA A 3 8.98 -16.17 -6.55
C ALA A 3 9.72 -14.83 -6.33
N VAL A 4 11.06 -14.85 -6.26
CA VAL A 4 11.91 -13.65 -6.09
C VAL A 4 12.01 -12.89 -7.41
N LEU A 5 12.17 -13.60 -8.53
CA LEU A 5 12.12 -13.04 -9.89
C LEU A 5 10.72 -12.49 -10.22
N ALA A 6 9.66 -13.19 -9.83
CA ALA A 6 8.29 -12.71 -9.99
C ALA A 6 8.05 -11.44 -9.15
N GLY A 7 8.52 -11.37 -7.90
CA GLY A 7 8.44 -10.16 -7.07
C GLY A 7 9.25 -8.98 -7.62
N ALA A 8 10.44 -9.25 -8.15
CA ALA A 8 11.31 -8.25 -8.77
C ALA A 8 10.73 -7.68 -10.07
N VAL A 9 10.07 -8.51 -10.88
CA VAL A 9 9.46 -8.08 -12.14
C VAL A 9 8.08 -7.47 -11.90
N LEU A 10 7.26 -8.03 -10.99
CA LEU A 10 5.89 -7.58 -10.75
C LEU A 10 5.81 -6.32 -9.86
N GLY A 11 6.81 -6.05 -9.01
CA GLY A 11 6.78 -4.93 -8.06
C GLY A 11 6.47 -3.56 -8.67
N PRO A 12 7.12 -3.16 -9.78
CA PRO A 12 6.78 -1.92 -10.47
C PRO A 12 5.35 -1.93 -11.05
N PHE A 13 4.90 -3.05 -11.62
CA PHE A 13 3.54 -3.17 -12.15
C PHE A 13 2.48 -3.13 -11.06
N THR A 14 2.75 -3.74 -9.91
CA THR A 14 1.84 -3.69 -8.77
C THR A 14 1.80 -2.30 -8.16
N ALA A 15 2.92 -1.57 -8.12
CA ALA A 15 2.93 -0.15 -7.69
C ALA A 15 2.14 0.74 -8.65
N VAL A 16 2.32 0.55 -9.97
CA VAL A 16 1.52 1.23 -11.01
C VAL A 16 0.04 0.89 -10.90
N TYR A 17 -0.29 -0.36 -10.56
CA TYR A 17 -1.63 -0.71 -10.15
C TYR A 17 -1.98 0.11 -8.89
N ALA A 18 -1.47 -0.18 -7.71
CA ALA A 18 -1.85 0.48 -6.46
C ALA A 18 -2.10 2.01 -6.52
N VAL A 19 -1.26 2.76 -7.25
CA VAL A 19 -1.31 4.24 -7.37
C VAL A 19 -2.09 4.72 -8.61
N GLY A 20 -2.26 3.90 -9.64
CA GLY A 20 -2.94 4.23 -10.89
C GLY A 20 -2.02 4.70 -12.04
N PRO A 21 -2.50 4.66 -13.30
CA PRO A 21 -1.70 4.90 -14.50
C PRO A 21 -1.25 6.37 -14.64
N VAL A 22 -2.00 7.32 -14.09
CA VAL A 22 -1.63 8.75 -14.15
C VAL A 22 -0.47 9.05 -13.20
N ALA A 23 -0.49 8.47 -12.00
CA ALA A 23 0.63 8.57 -11.07
C ALA A 23 1.85 7.76 -11.52
N ALA A 24 1.64 6.72 -12.34
CA ALA A 24 2.72 5.94 -12.92
C ALA A 24 3.66 6.77 -13.82
N VAL A 25 3.17 7.86 -14.39
CA VAL A 25 3.99 8.81 -15.16
C VAL A 25 5.12 9.38 -14.30
N LEU A 26 4.95 9.48 -12.97
CA LEU A 26 6.00 9.94 -12.06
C LEU A 26 7.21 9.00 -12.03
N PHE A 27 7.08 7.73 -12.41
CA PHE A 27 8.20 6.78 -12.46
C PHE A 27 9.15 7.00 -13.66
N LEU A 28 8.65 7.60 -14.75
CA LEU A 28 9.42 7.73 -16.00
C LEU A 28 10.63 8.68 -15.93
N PRO A 29 10.56 9.88 -15.31
CA PRO A 29 11.68 10.82 -15.30
C PRO A 29 12.90 10.27 -14.55
N LEU A 30 12.68 9.69 -13.37
CA LEU A 30 13.79 9.16 -12.56
C LEU A 30 14.41 7.92 -13.22
N LEU A 31 13.60 7.07 -13.85
CA LEU A 31 14.09 5.94 -14.64
C LEU A 31 14.98 6.41 -15.80
N ALA A 32 14.53 7.43 -16.54
CA ALA A 32 15.29 7.98 -17.67
C ALA A 32 16.61 8.62 -17.21
N VAL A 33 16.61 9.37 -16.09
CA VAL A 33 17.83 9.94 -15.50
C VAL A 33 18.80 8.83 -15.08
N GLN A 34 18.31 7.78 -14.41
CA GLN A 34 19.15 6.69 -13.93
C GLN A 34 19.76 5.88 -15.08
N LEU A 35 18.97 5.60 -16.12
CA LEU A 35 19.49 4.99 -17.35
C LEU A 35 20.53 5.88 -18.03
N GLY A 36 20.29 7.19 -18.11
CA GLY A 36 21.25 8.15 -18.68
C GLY A 36 22.59 8.18 -17.91
N VAL A 37 22.53 8.15 -16.58
CA VAL A 37 23.72 8.15 -15.71
C VAL A 37 24.50 6.83 -15.85
N THR A 38 23.81 5.68 -15.75
CA THR A 38 24.45 4.35 -15.79
C THR A 38 25.02 4.01 -17.17
N LEU A 39 24.32 4.36 -18.25
CA LEU A 39 24.78 4.14 -19.62
C LEU A 39 25.81 5.19 -20.06
N GLY A 40 25.68 6.45 -19.64
CA GLY A 40 26.54 7.55 -20.08
C GLY A 40 27.90 7.59 -19.38
N LEU A 41 27.96 7.26 -18.08
CA LEU A 41 29.21 7.29 -17.31
C LEU A 41 29.94 5.94 -17.29
N GLY A 42 29.23 4.85 -17.62
CA GLY A 42 29.79 3.50 -17.69
C GLY A 42 30.04 2.89 -16.32
N VAL A 43 29.46 1.71 -16.08
CA VAL A 43 29.65 0.98 -14.81
C VAL A 43 30.86 0.04 -14.92
N VAL A 44 31.69 0.03 -13.88
CA VAL A 44 32.85 -0.86 -13.75
C VAL A 44 32.59 -1.86 -12.61
N PRO A 45 32.29 -3.14 -12.92
CA PRO A 45 32.02 -4.15 -11.91
C PRO A 45 33.19 -4.31 -10.94
N GLY A 46 32.89 -4.33 -9.64
CA GLY A 46 33.90 -4.53 -8.58
C GLY A 46 34.64 -3.28 -8.12
N SER A 47 34.32 -2.09 -8.67
CA SER A 47 34.89 -0.82 -8.20
C SER A 47 33.79 0.21 -7.95
N PHE A 48 33.88 0.95 -6.83
CA PHE A 48 32.90 1.98 -6.45
C PHE A 48 33.15 3.30 -7.20
N THR A 49 32.44 3.46 -8.32
CA THR A 49 32.56 4.54 -9.29
C THR A 49 31.50 5.63 -9.10
N ILE A 50 31.52 6.66 -9.96
CA ILE A 50 30.57 7.80 -9.89
C ILE A 50 29.10 7.34 -10.09
N PRO A 51 28.75 6.47 -11.06
CA PRO A 51 27.40 5.92 -11.19
C PRO A 51 26.87 5.32 -9.89
N ASP A 52 27.72 4.58 -9.19
CA ASP A 52 27.36 3.88 -7.95
C ASP A 52 27.08 4.87 -6.82
N LYS A 53 27.89 5.92 -6.72
CA LYS A 53 27.69 7.03 -5.78
C LYS A 53 26.36 7.75 -6.01
N VAL A 54 26.03 8.02 -7.28
CA VAL A 54 24.76 8.68 -7.65
C VAL A 54 23.58 7.78 -7.30
N THR A 55 23.65 6.50 -7.67
CA THR A 55 22.61 5.50 -7.41
C THR A 55 22.37 5.32 -5.91
N ALA A 56 23.43 5.14 -5.13
CA ALA A 56 23.36 4.99 -3.68
C ALA A 56 22.82 6.27 -3.02
N GLY A 57 23.26 7.45 -3.46
CA GLY A 57 22.77 8.74 -2.97
C GLY A 57 21.28 8.96 -3.25
N LEU A 58 20.83 8.68 -4.48
CA LEU A 58 19.42 8.76 -4.86
C LEU A 58 18.57 7.78 -4.06
N THR A 59 19.00 6.52 -3.97
CA THR A 59 18.28 5.48 -3.22
C THR A 59 18.19 5.84 -1.74
N ALA A 60 19.30 6.26 -1.12
CA ALA A 60 19.34 6.69 0.26
C ALA A 60 18.40 7.89 0.49
N GLY A 61 18.43 8.91 -0.37
CA GLY A 61 17.54 10.07 -0.27
C GLY A 61 16.06 9.69 -0.37
N LEU A 62 15.69 8.85 -1.33
CA LEU A 62 14.31 8.37 -1.50
C LEU A 62 13.83 7.56 -0.29
N LEU A 63 14.67 6.63 0.20
CA LEU A 63 14.34 5.83 1.37
C LEU A 63 14.28 6.66 2.65
N SER A 64 15.17 7.65 2.82
CA SER A 64 15.10 8.60 3.94
C SER A 64 13.79 9.38 3.93
N LEU A 65 13.37 9.90 2.77
CA LEU A 65 12.08 10.57 2.63
C LEU A 65 10.91 9.63 2.94
N TYR A 66 10.99 8.37 2.49
CA TYR A 66 9.99 7.35 2.79
C TYR A 66 9.89 7.10 4.30
N PHE A 67 11.01 6.89 4.99
CA PHE A 67 11.03 6.66 6.44
C PHE A 67 10.58 7.88 7.22
N LEU A 68 10.94 9.10 6.80
CA LEU A 68 10.46 10.35 7.40
C LEU A 68 8.93 10.48 7.27
N LEU A 69 8.38 10.18 6.11
CA LEU A 69 6.94 10.19 5.89
C LEU A 69 6.24 9.11 6.72
N LEU A 70 6.78 7.89 6.74
CA LEU A 70 6.25 6.79 7.55
C LEU A 70 6.26 7.16 9.04
N MET A 71 7.37 7.68 9.55
CA MET A 71 7.52 8.21 10.91
C MET A 71 6.44 9.26 11.20
N HIS A 72 6.31 10.28 10.36
CA HIS A 72 5.35 11.37 10.57
C HIS A 72 3.90 10.87 10.62
N THR A 73 3.56 9.89 9.78
CA THR A 73 2.20 9.33 9.69
C THR A 73 1.85 8.38 10.84
N THR A 74 2.83 7.60 11.33
CA THR A 74 2.62 6.58 12.38
C THR A 74 2.79 7.14 13.79
N LEU A 75 3.83 7.95 14.05
CA LEU A 75 4.14 8.42 15.40
C LEU A 75 3.55 9.80 15.74
N TRP A 76 3.63 10.78 14.83
CA TRP A 76 3.32 12.18 15.19
C TRP A 76 1.84 12.52 15.04
N ASN A 77 1.20 12.10 13.94
CA ASN A 77 -0.16 12.52 13.64
C ASN A 77 -1.26 11.52 14.06
N LYS A 78 -0.89 10.29 14.46
CA LYS A 78 -1.84 9.21 14.82
C LYS A 78 -3.01 9.09 13.83
N LEU A 79 -2.76 9.30 12.54
CA LEU A 79 -3.77 9.19 11.47
C LEU A 79 -4.49 7.85 11.55
N GLU A 80 -3.71 6.79 11.71
CA GLU A 80 -4.21 5.44 11.89
C GLU A 80 -5.15 5.34 13.10
N ALA A 81 -4.81 5.97 14.23
CA ALA A 81 -5.65 5.95 15.44
C ALA A 81 -7.01 6.62 15.23
N TYR A 82 -7.11 7.63 14.36
CA TYR A 82 -8.39 8.21 13.98
C TYR A 82 -9.29 7.18 13.30
N PHE A 83 -8.73 6.32 12.43
CA PHE A 83 -9.49 5.27 11.77
C PHE A 83 -9.71 4.02 12.64
N CYS A 84 -8.75 3.65 13.50
CA CYS A 84 -8.90 2.54 14.45
C CYS A 84 -10.07 2.76 15.43
N ASN A 85 -10.36 4.02 15.77
CA ASN A 85 -11.53 4.37 16.57
C ASN A 85 -12.86 4.29 15.80
N THR A 86 -12.83 4.02 14.49
CA THR A 86 -13.99 3.87 13.61
C THR A 86 -15.04 4.96 13.84
N PRO A 87 -14.70 6.24 13.65
CA PRO A 87 -15.51 7.39 14.07
C PRO A 87 -16.92 7.40 13.48
N TRP A 88 -17.08 6.83 12.28
CA TRP A 88 -18.40 6.65 11.67
C TRP A 88 -19.31 5.73 12.48
N LEU A 89 -18.79 4.77 13.26
CA LEU A 89 -19.60 3.95 14.15
C LEU A 89 -20.23 4.77 15.29
N ARG A 90 -19.49 5.74 15.85
CA ARG A 90 -20.01 6.65 16.88
C ARG A 90 -21.15 7.50 16.31
N HIS A 91 -20.95 8.09 15.13
CA HIS A 91 -22.02 8.84 14.45
C HIS A 91 -23.20 7.96 14.02
N THR A 92 -23.00 6.68 13.66
CA THR A 92 -24.14 5.78 13.43
C THR A 92 -24.95 5.48 14.69
N GLY A 93 -24.38 5.69 15.89
CA GLY A 93 -25.10 5.63 17.17
C GLY A 93 -26.04 6.82 17.38
N GLU A 94 -25.64 8.00 16.92
CA GLU A 94 -26.44 9.23 16.96
C GLU A 94 -27.54 9.24 15.90
N LEU A 95 -27.35 8.50 14.79
CA LEU A 95 -28.32 8.37 13.69
C LEU A 95 -29.34 7.23 13.89
N GLN A 96 -29.52 6.76 15.13
CA GLN A 96 -30.45 5.67 15.44
C GLN A 96 -31.81 6.23 15.87
N ALA A 97 -32.88 5.80 15.21
CA ALA A 97 -34.23 5.92 15.76
C ALA A 97 -34.46 4.77 16.74
N VAL A 98 -35.11 5.07 17.85
CA VAL A 98 -35.54 4.08 18.83
C VAL A 98 -37.04 3.88 18.64
N GLU A 99 -37.45 2.68 18.26
CA GLU A 99 -38.86 2.30 18.18
C GLU A 99 -39.06 1.08 19.10
N GLY A 100 -39.74 1.31 20.23
CA GLY A 100 -39.81 0.34 21.33
C GLY A 100 -38.42 0.06 21.94
N THR A 101 -38.04 -1.22 22.02
CA THR A 101 -36.72 -1.66 22.53
C THR A 101 -35.64 -1.76 21.44
N ARG A 102 -35.99 -1.54 20.16
CA ARG A 102 -35.09 -1.74 19.02
C ARG A 102 -34.55 -0.41 18.51
N LYS A 103 -33.22 -0.35 18.34
CA LYS A 103 -32.52 0.77 17.71
C LYS A 103 -32.32 0.49 16.22
N TYR A 104 -32.74 1.41 15.36
CA TYR A 104 -32.61 1.31 13.91
C TYR A 104 -31.76 2.46 13.39
N ALA A 105 -30.66 2.15 12.71
CA ALA A 105 -29.91 3.17 11.97
C ALA A 105 -30.79 3.73 10.84
N THR A 106 -31.15 5.01 10.91
CA THR A 106 -32.04 5.67 9.96
C THR A 106 -31.33 6.13 8.71
N ARG A 107 -30.03 6.44 8.83
CA ARG A 107 -29.21 7.01 7.76
C ARG A 107 -27.82 6.39 7.71
N CYS A 108 -27.28 6.27 6.50
CA CYS A 108 -25.91 5.89 6.22
C CYS A 108 -24.97 7.05 6.56
N PRO A 109 -23.86 6.82 7.29
CA PRO A 109 -22.93 7.89 7.70
C PRO A 109 -22.14 8.51 6.54
N PHE A 110 -22.13 7.86 5.37
CA PHE A 110 -21.36 8.30 4.20
C PHE A 110 -22.22 8.91 3.09
N THR A 111 -23.53 8.72 3.11
CA THR A 111 -24.43 9.18 2.02
C THR A 111 -25.68 9.88 2.52
N GLY A 112 -26.01 9.76 3.81
CA GLY A 112 -27.28 10.27 4.37
C GLY A 112 -28.52 9.48 3.95
N HIS A 113 -28.42 8.57 2.97
CA HIS A 113 -29.52 7.72 2.51
C HIS A 113 -29.84 6.58 3.49
N ARG A 114 -31.02 5.96 3.32
CA ARG A 114 -31.43 4.80 4.13
C ARG A 114 -30.44 3.64 3.94
N PRO A 115 -29.92 3.01 4.99
CA PRO A 115 -28.98 1.90 4.83
C PRO A 115 -29.65 0.66 4.23
N THR A 116 -28.94 -0.04 3.35
CA THR A 116 -29.39 -1.27 2.67
C THR A 116 -28.54 -2.48 3.02
N MET A 117 -27.30 -2.27 3.49
CA MET A 117 -26.32 -3.33 3.75
C MET A 117 -25.60 -3.14 5.08
N ARG A 118 -24.92 -4.20 5.54
CA ARG A 118 -24.07 -4.18 6.74
C ARG A 118 -22.63 -4.49 6.34
N CYS A 119 -21.68 -3.69 6.80
CA CYS A 119 -20.25 -3.92 6.58
C CYS A 119 -19.77 -5.16 7.35
N PRO A 120 -19.10 -6.14 6.70
CA PRO A 120 -18.56 -7.31 7.39
C PRO A 120 -17.38 -6.98 8.32
N SER A 121 -16.65 -5.88 8.05
CA SER A 121 -15.45 -5.50 8.83
C SER A 121 -15.77 -4.77 10.13
N CYS A 122 -16.63 -3.75 10.08
CA CYS A 122 -16.95 -2.89 11.23
C CYS A 122 -18.41 -2.96 11.67
N GLU A 123 -19.23 -3.81 11.05
CA GLU A 123 -20.66 -3.96 11.33
C GLU A 123 -21.54 -2.71 11.06
N ALA A 124 -20.96 -1.61 10.57
CA ALA A 124 -21.70 -0.40 10.21
C ALA A 124 -22.78 -0.69 9.16
N ARG A 125 -23.96 -0.07 9.32
CA ARG A 125 -25.02 -0.11 8.30
C ARG A 125 -24.79 1.01 7.29
N VAL A 126 -24.69 0.66 6.01
CA VAL A 126 -24.40 1.59 4.92
C VAL A 126 -25.37 1.40 3.75
N HIS A 127 -25.51 2.44 2.94
CA HIS A 127 -26.21 2.36 1.65
C HIS A 127 -25.31 1.68 0.61
N ASP A 128 -25.91 1.08 -0.42
CA ASP A 128 -25.21 0.32 -1.47
C ASP A 128 -24.17 1.18 -2.20
N SER A 129 -24.46 2.46 -2.45
CA SER A 129 -23.48 3.41 -3.04
C SER A 129 -22.28 3.72 -2.14
N ALA A 130 -22.36 3.47 -0.83
CA ALA A 130 -21.24 3.59 0.11
C ALA A 130 -20.60 2.23 0.44
N PHE A 131 -20.96 1.20 -0.32
CA PHE A 131 -20.42 -0.15 -0.19
C PHE A 131 -19.38 -0.39 -1.28
N HIS A 132 -18.13 -0.59 -0.85
CA HIS A 132 -17.04 -0.97 -1.72
C HIS A 132 -17.21 -2.45 -2.11
N LYS A 133 -17.27 -2.71 -3.42
CA LYS A 133 -17.35 -4.06 -3.99
C LYS A 133 -15.99 -4.73 -3.92
N SER A 134 -15.97 -6.07 -3.84
CA SER A 134 -14.72 -6.82 -3.79
C SER A 134 -13.88 -6.59 -5.04
N ASP A 135 -12.59 -6.28 -4.85
CA ASP A 135 -11.62 -6.25 -5.93
C ASP A 135 -11.34 -7.66 -6.46
N ARG A 136 -11.17 -7.79 -7.77
CA ARG A 136 -10.90 -9.10 -8.42
C ARG A 136 -9.55 -9.70 -8.03
N LEU A 137 -8.58 -8.85 -7.65
CA LEU A 137 -7.21 -9.26 -7.31
C LEU A 137 -7.05 -9.70 -5.85
N VAL A 138 -8.12 -9.66 -5.06
CA VAL A 138 -8.08 -10.14 -3.67
C VAL A 138 -7.74 -11.63 -3.62
N ALA A 139 -8.30 -12.43 -4.53
CA ALA A 139 -8.14 -13.89 -4.57
C ALA A 139 -6.82 -14.37 -5.20
N TRP A 140 -5.84 -13.48 -5.38
CA TRP A 140 -4.55 -13.88 -5.96
C TRP A 140 -3.73 -14.70 -4.96
N PHE A 141 -3.15 -15.82 -5.40
CA PHE A 141 -2.50 -16.82 -4.54
C PHE A 141 -1.33 -16.30 -3.69
N VAL A 142 -0.77 -15.13 -4.01
CA VAL A 142 0.34 -14.53 -3.27
C VAL A 142 -0.10 -13.22 -2.64
N GLY A 143 0.27 -13.02 -1.36
CA GLY A 143 0.01 -11.77 -0.64
C GLY A 143 -1.36 -11.67 0.01
N GLU A 144 -2.18 -12.73 -0.02
CA GLU A 144 -3.46 -12.76 0.69
C GLU A 144 -3.25 -12.75 2.21
N THR A 145 -4.01 -11.90 2.91
CA THR A 145 -3.94 -11.76 4.36
C THR A 145 -5.31 -11.47 4.96
N VAL A 146 -5.58 -12.03 6.14
CA VAL A 146 -6.78 -11.73 6.91
C VAL A 146 -6.61 -10.38 7.59
N LEU A 147 -7.47 -9.42 7.25
CA LEU A 147 -7.32 -8.02 7.67
C LEU A 147 -7.79 -7.76 9.11
N ARG A 148 -8.59 -8.68 9.68
CA ARG A 148 -9.21 -8.56 11.02
C ARG A 148 -8.87 -9.77 11.89
N TRP A 149 -7.61 -10.21 11.85
CA TRP A 149 -7.14 -11.34 12.65
C TRP A 149 -7.37 -11.15 14.15
N ASP A 150 -7.21 -9.92 14.67
CA ASP A 150 -7.47 -9.62 16.08
C ASP A 150 -8.94 -9.87 16.46
N ALA A 151 -9.89 -9.49 15.60
CA ALA A 151 -11.30 -9.74 15.84
C ALA A 151 -11.66 -11.23 15.71
N ALA A 152 -11.00 -11.95 14.79
CA ALA A 152 -11.13 -13.39 14.66
C ALA A 152 -10.65 -14.10 15.94
N LYS A 153 -9.50 -13.69 16.48
CA LYS A 153 -8.95 -14.21 17.75
C LYS A 153 -9.87 -13.92 18.94
N LEU A 154 -10.43 -12.72 19.03
CA LEU A 154 -11.41 -12.41 20.08
C LEU A 154 -12.66 -13.30 19.98
N CYS A 155 -13.07 -13.70 18.76
CA CYS A 155 -14.20 -14.62 18.59
C CYS A 155 -13.87 -16.06 19.00
N THR A 156 -12.60 -16.47 18.96
CA THR A 156 -12.16 -17.78 19.50
C THR A 156 -12.02 -17.76 21.01
N ASP A 157 -11.57 -16.64 21.57
CA ASP A 157 -11.27 -16.50 23.00
C ASP A 157 -12.54 -16.25 23.85
N ALA A 158 -13.57 -15.61 23.28
CA ALA A 158 -14.85 -15.32 23.94
C ALA A 158 -15.77 -16.56 24.08
N GLY A 159 -15.21 -17.74 24.31
CA GLY A 159 -15.85 -19.07 24.30
C GLY A 159 -17.02 -19.29 25.28
N GLU A 160 -17.47 -18.27 26.01
CA GLU A 160 -18.62 -18.33 26.92
C GLU A 160 -19.87 -17.76 26.24
N GLY A 161 -20.53 -18.55 25.38
CA GLY A 161 -21.78 -18.16 24.72
C GLY A 161 -22.25 -19.11 23.60
N ASN A 162 -23.32 -18.71 22.89
CA ASN A 162 -23.90 -19.50 21.78
C ASN A 162 -22.87 -19.74 20.67
N VAL A 163 -22.29 -20.95 20.66
CA VAL A 163 -21.21 -21.42 19.78
C VAL A 163 -21.50 -21.16 18.30
N LYS A 164 -22.76 -21.31 17.85
CA LYS A 164 -23.13 -21.05 16.45
C LYS A 164 -22.90 -19.60 16.05
N ARG A 165 -23.23 -18.66 16.94
CA ARG A 165 -23.07 -17.22 16.68
C ARG A 165 -21.59 -16.82 16.73
N ALA A 166 -20.81 -17.42 17.63
CA ALA A 166 -19.36 -17.23 17.68
C ALA A 166 -18.71 -17.71 16.38
N ARG A 167 -19.10 -18.90 15.88
CA ARG A 167 -18.60 -19.45 14.62
C ARG A 167 -18.92 -18.57 13.42
N GLN A 168 -20.17 -18.11 13.30
CA GLN A 168 -20.56 -17.20 12.21
C GLN A 168 -19.75 -15.90 12.20
N ARG A 169 -19.45 -15.34 13.38
CA ARG A 169 -18.62 -14.13 13.49
C ARG A 169 -17.16 -14.39 13.15
N LEU A 170 -16.64 -15.56 13.54
CA LEU A 170 -15.30 -15.99 13.18
C LEU A 170 -15.17 -16.11 11.65
N ASP A 171 -16.09 -16.82 11.00
CA ASP A 171 -16.08 -16.99 9.54
C ASP A 171 -16.16 -15.62 8.83
N GLN A 172 -17.03 -14.72 9.28
CA GLN A 172 -17.10 -13.34 8.75
C GLN A 172 -15.79 -12.56 8.89
N CYS A 173 -15.06 -12.71 10.01
CA CYS A 173 -13.78 -12.05 10.20
C CYS A 173 -12.67 -12.66 9.33
N LEU A 174 -12.71 -13.97 9.10
CA LEU A 174 -11.76 -14.70 8.25
C LEU A 174 -12.00 -14.47 6.75
N ASP A 175 -13.26 -14.22 6.37
CA ASP A 175 -13.64 -13.87 4.99
C ASP A 175 -13.25 -12.43 4.62
N PHE A 176 -13.03 -11.56 5.62
CA PHE A 176 -12.55 -10.21 5.38
C PHE A 176 -11.03 -10.19 5.11
N ARG A 177 -10.70 -10.39 3.84
CA ARG A 177 -9.33 -10.53 3.33
C ARG A 177 -8.87 -9.33 2.52
N GLY A 178 -7.57 -9.22 2.35
CA GLY A 178 -6.91 -8.28 1.46
C GLY A 178 -5.66 -8.87 0.83
N ASN A 179 -5.17 -8.23 -0.22
CA ASN A 179 -3.94 -8.63 -0.90
C ASN A 179 -2.88 -7.53 -0.72
N THR A 180 -1.73 -7.87 -0.14
CA THR A 180 -0.64 -6.92 0.12
C THR A 180 0.14 -6.52 -1.12
N LEU A 181 0.13 -7.32 -2.19
CA LEU A 181 0.82 -6.99 -3.45
C LEU A 181 0.03 -5.98 -4.28
N PHE A 182 -1.30 -6.14 -4.36
CA PHE A 182 -2.16 -5.26 -5.15
C PHE A 182 -2.87 -4.17 -4.34
N ALA A 183 -2.69 -4.18 -3.01
CA ALA A 183 -3.43 -3.35 -2.07
C ALA A 183 -4.97 -3.43 -2.25
N SER A 184 -5.46 -4.59 -2.67
CA SER A 184 -6.88 -4.85 -2.91
C SER A 184 -7.57 -5.37 -1.66
N VAL A 185 -8.83 -5.01 -1.47
CA VAL A 185 -9.63 -5.40 -0.30
C VAL A 185 -10.92 -6.11 -0.70
N SER A 186 -11.36 -7.02 0.15
CA SER A 186 -12.69 -7.63 0.05
C SER A 186 -13.80 -6.60 0.30
N ALA A 187 -15.04 -6.99 -0.03
CA ALA A 187 -16.19 -6.11 0.04
C ALA A 187 -16.44 -5.56 1.45
N CYS A 188 -16.54 -4.25 1.60
CA CYS A 188 -16.77 -3.58 2.88
C CYS A 188 -17.29 -2.14 2.70
N CYS A 189 -17.56 -1.41 3.78
CA CYS A 189 -17.91 0.02 3.64
C CYS A 189 -16.70 0.85 3.19
N VAL A 190 -16.95 1.98 2.52
CA VAL A 190 -15.90 2.91 2.04
C VAL A 190 -14.91 3.34 3.11
N GLY A 191 -15.34 3.48 4.37
CA GLY A 191 -14.46 3.80 5.49
C GLY A 191 -13.47 2.68 5.83
N CYS A 192 -13.96 1.43 5.91
CA CYS A 192 -13.11 0.27 6.14
C CYS A 192 -12.17 0.01 4.96
N ALA A 193 -12.66 0.14 3.73
CA ALA A 193 -11.86 -0.03 2.53
C ALA A 193 -10.69 0.96 2.51
N THR A 194 -10.98 2.25 2.73
CA THR A 194 -9.97 3.32 2.77
C THR A 194 -8.96 3.08 3.89
N TRP A 195 -9.43 2.75 5.09
CA TRP A 195 -8.55 2.49 6.23
C TRP A 195 -7.59 1.33 5.97
N GLN A 196 -8.14 0.17 5.61
CA GLN A 196 -7.33 -1.04 5.40
C GLN A 196 -6.37 -0.89 4.22
N ARG A 197 -6.80 -0.23 3.13
CA ARG A 197 -5.93 0.04 1.99
C ARG A 197 -4.80 1.00 2.38
N CYS A 198 -5.10 2.15 2.97
CA CYS A 198 -4.12 3.23 3.20
C CYS A 198 -3.21 3.00 4.41
N PHE A 199 -3.65 2.25 5.43
CA PHE A 199 -2.89 2.09 6.67
C PHE A 199 -2.41 0.67 6.93
N ASN A 200 -2.93 -0.33 6.22
CA ASN A 200 -2.50 -1.72 6.38
C ASN A 200 -1.82 -2.25 5.12
N LEU A 201 -2.51 -2.25 3.98
CA LEU A 201 -1.99 -2.88 2.75
C LEU A 201 -0.91 -2.06 2.04
N LEU A 202 -1.17 -0.79 1.71
CA LEU A 202 -0.20 0.06 1.01
C LEU A 202 1.11 0.26 1.79
N PRO A 203 1.10 0.45 3.12
CA PRO A 203 2.36 0.55 3.88
C PRO A 203 3.17 -0.76 3.93
N ARG A 204 2.50 -1.91 3.98
CA ARG A 204 3.19 -3.22 3.89
C ARG A 204 3.79 -3.42 2.51
N MET A 205 3.07 -3.01 1.46
CA MET A 205 3.56 -3.00 0.09
C MET A 205 4.77 -2.08 -0.05
N SER A 206 4.69 -0.82 0.39
CA SER A 206 5.80 0.14 0.30
C SER A 206 7.03 -0.34 1.07
N LEU A 207 6.84 -0.98 2.23
CA LEU A 207 7.94 -1.58 2.98
C LEU A 207 8.61 -2.71 2.18
N SER A 208 7.82 -3.60 1.55
CA SER A 208 8.38 -4.66 0.71
C SER A 208 9.16 -4.10 -0.49
N LEU A 209 8.68 -3.01 -1.10
CA LEU A 209 9.37 -2.31 -2.19
C LEU A 209 10.67 -1.67 -1.69
N ALA A 210 10.66 -1.03 -0.52
CA ALA A 210 11.84 -0.43 0.09
C ALA A 210 12.92 -1.47 0.42
N MET A 211 12.54 -2.63 0.97
CA MET A 211 13.47 -3.73 1.23
C MET A 211 14.03 -4.34 -0.06
N THR A 212 13.20 -4.44 -1.10
CA THR A 212 13.62 -4.92 -2.42
C THR A 212 14.62 -3.96 -3.07
N SER A 213 14.42 -2.65 -2.90
CA SER A 213 15.39 -1.63 -3.32
C SER A 213 16.76 -1.82 -2.65
N LEU A 214 16.79 -1.97 -1.33
CA LEU A 214 18.03 -2.22 -0.58
C LEU A 214 18.73 -3.49 -1.05
N PHE A 215 17.98 -4.56 -1.33
CA PHE A 215 18.53 -5.78 -1.90
C PHE A 215 19.22 -5.51 -3.23
N PHE A 216 18.56 -4.82 -4.17
CA PHE A 216 19.14 -4.52 -5.47
C PHE A 216 20.37 -3.61 -5.41
N VAL A 217 20.37 -2.60 -4.54
CA VAL A 217 21.56 -1.77 -4.35
C VAL A 217 22.71 -2.54 -3.71
N PHE A 218 22.44 -3.55 -2.88
CA PHE A 218 23.47 -4.32 -2.19
C PHE A 218 24.10 -5.42 -3.07
N VAL A 219 23.32 -6.05 -3.96
CA VAL A 219 23.74 -7.21 -4.77
C VAL A 219 25.05 -6.99 -5.55
N PRO A 220 25.25 -5.88 -6.29
CA PRO A 220 26.48 -5.66 -7.04
C PRO A 220 27.75 -5.63 -6.17
N TRP A 221 27.63 -5.18 -4.92
CA TRP A 221 28.74 -5.05 -3.97
C TRP A 221 29.00 -6.36 -3.24
N ALA A 222 27.93 -7.03 -2.79
CA ALA A 222 28.02 -8.30 -2.08
C ALA A 222 28.66 -9.40 -2.94
N PHE A 223 28.41 -9.35 -4.25
CA PHE A 223 28.92 -10.33 -5.22
C PHE A 223 29.96 -9.74 -6.17
N ALA A 224 30.60 -8.63 -5.78
CA ALA A 224 31.63 -7.95 -6.57
C ALA A 224 32.76 -8.90 -7.03
N SER A 225 33.16 -9.86 -6.19
CA SER A 225 34.18 -10.87 -6.50
C SER A 225 33.77 -11.87 -7.59
N PHE A 226 32.47 -12.15 -7.73
CA PHE A 226 31.93 -13.01 -8.79
C PHE A 226 31.70 -12.24 -10.10
N LEU A 227 31.54 -10.91 -10.00
CA LEU A 227 31.25 -10.01 -11.11
C LEU A 227 32.53 -9.35 -11.70
N SER A 228 33.62 -9.26 -10.95
CA SER A 228 34.85 -8.54 -11.37
C SER A 228 35.76 -9.32 -12.31
N GLY A 229 35.52 -10.61 -12.54
CA GLY A 229 36.16 -11.39 -13.61
C GLY A 229 37.70 -11.28 -13.63
N GLY A 230 38.37 -11.30 -12.47
CA GLY A 230 39.82 -11.43 -12.36
C GLY A 230 40.22 -12.91 -12.28
N SER A 231 40.96 -13.39 -13.29
CA SER A 231 41.62 -14.71 -13.37
C SER A 231 42.04 -15.30 -12.02
N SER A 232 41.68 -16.52 -11.63
CA SER A 232 42.52 -17.72 -11.87
C SER A 232 42.04 -18.94 -11.06
N THR A 233 40.74 -19.23 -11.02
CA THR A 233 40.29 -20.49 -10.41
C THR A 233 38.98 -20.95 -11.05
N SER A 234 38.95 -22.23 -11.39
CA SER A 234 37.94 -22.97 -12.14
C SER A 234 36.56 -23.02 -11.46
N GLY A 235 35.89 -21.87 -11.36
CA GLY A 235 34.52 -21.74 -10.87
C GLY A 235 33.79 -20.64 -11.63
N GLN A 236 32.75 -21.01 -12.37
CA GLN A 236 31.79 -20.19 -13.14
C GLN A 236 31.78 -18.68 -12.79
N SER A 237 32.59 -17.88 -13.49
CA SER A 237 32.50 -16.42 -13.43
C SER A 237 31.62 -15.89 -14.57
N ILE A 238 30.79 -14.90 -14.27
CA ILE A 238 29.99 -14.21 -15.29
C ILE A 238 30.95 -13.22 -15.97
N GLY A 239 31.33 -13.49 -17.22
CA GLY A 239 32.26 -12.64 -17.98
C GLY A 239 31.85 -11.16 -18.03
N GLY A 240 32.81 -10.28 -18.30
CA GLY A 240 32.70 -8.82 -18.08
C GLY A 240 31.50 -8.10 -18.73
N GLY A 241 30.92 -8.62 -19.82
CA GLY A 241 29.67 -8.10 -20.40
C GLY A 241 28.42 -8.43 -19.58
N GLY A 242 28.31 -9.66 -19.09
CA GLY A 242 27.21 -10.09 -18.22
C GLY A 242 27.26 -9.44 -16.85
N ALA A 243 28.45 -9.27 -16.28
CA ALA A 243 28.63 -8.59 -15.01
C ALA A 243 28.22 -7.11 -15.06
N LYS A 244 28.56 -6.40 -16.13
CA LYS A 244 28.11 -5.02 -16.37
C LYS A 244 26.59 -4.93 -16.49
N ALA A 245 25.96 -5.84 -17.25
CA ALA A 245 24.52 -5.86 -17.41
C ALA A 245 23.80 -6.09 -16.07
N ILE A 246 24.30 -7.02 -15.24
CA ILE A 246 23.74 -7.29 -13.91
C ILE A 246 23.87 -6.05 -13.01
N HIS A 247 25.04 -5.39 -13.00
CA HIS A 247 25.26 -4.20 -12.19
C HIS A 247 24.30 -3.07 -12.57
N VAL A 248 24.24 -2.73 -13.87
CA VAL A 248 23.33 -1.69 -14.38
C VAL A 248 21.86 -2.02 -14.06
N THR A 249 21.47 -3.28 -14.24
CA THR A 249 20.10 -3.72 -13.93
C THR A 249 19.78 -3.56 -12.44
N CYS A 250 20.71 -3.93 -11.57
CA CYS A 250 20.54 -3.79 -10.12
C CYS A 250 20.46 -2.32 -9.70
N ASP A 251 21.28 -1.43 -10.26
CA ASP A 251 21.22 0.00 -9.95
C ASP A 251 19.89 0.63 -10.37
N VAL A 252 19.43 0.32 -11.58
CA VAL A 252 18.15 0.81 -12.11
C VAL A 252 16.99 0.29 -11.27
N LEU A 253 16.97 -1.00 -10.94
CA LEU A 253 15.93 -1.58 -10.11
C LEU A 253 15.97 -1.01 -8.69
N GLY A 254 17.15 -0.84 -8.09
CA GLY A 254 17.32 -0.25 -6.77
C GLY A 254 16.63 1.11 -6.65
N VAL A 255 16.89 2.02 -7.59
CA VAL A 255 16.26 3.35 -7.60
C VAL A 255 14.77 3.27 -7.90
N LEU A 256 14.35 2.45 -8.87
CA LEU A 256 12.94 2.29 -9.25
C LEU A 256 12.08 1.79 -8.07
N PHE A 257 12.58 0.79 -7.33
CA PHE A 257 11.90 0.24 -6.16
C PHE A 257 11.83 1.24 -4.99
N ALA A 258 12.88 2.04 -4.76
CA ALA A 258 12.85 3.10 -3.74
C ALA A 258 11.84 4.19 -4.10
N GLN A 259 11.80 4.58 -5.39
CA GLN A 259 10.83 5.53 -5.89
C GLN A 259 9.39 4.99 -5.74
N ALA A 260 9.16 3.73 -6.13
CA ALA A 260 7.87 3.06 -5.97
C ALA A 260 7.41 3.04 -4.51
N ALA A 261 8.30 2.71 -3.57
CA ALA A 261 8.00 2.73 -2.13
C ALA A 261 7.55 4.12 -1.66
N LEU A 262 8.28 5.17 -2.03
CA LEU A 262 7.95 6.54 -1.65
C LEU A 262 6.61 7.00 -2.26
N VAL A 263 6.41 6.77 -3.56
CA VAL A 263 5.19 7.20 -4.27
C VAL A 263 3.95 6.47 -3.72
N VAL A 264 4.04 5.17 -3.45
CA VAL A 264 2.96 4.39 -2.83
C VAL A 264 2.62 4.94 -1.45
N GLN A 265 3.62 5.27 -0.63
CA GLN A 265 3.38 5.84 0.71
C GLN A 265 2.76 7.24 0.63
N VAL A 266 3.25 8.11 -0.27
CA VAL A 266 2.66 9.44 -0.49
C VAL A 266 1.20 9.31 -0.93
N HIS A 267 0.91 8.41 -1.86
CA HIS A 267 -0.45 8.15 -2.33
C HIS A 267 -1.38 7.68 -1.20
N ALA A 268 -0.93 6.75 -0.35
CA ALA A 268 -1.69 6.29 0.80
C ALA A 268 -2.08 7.44 1.74
N VAL A 269 -1.14 8.34 2.04
CA VAL A 269 -1.38 9.52 2.89
C VAL A 269 -2.35 10.49 2.24
N LEU A 270 -2.14 10.81 0.96
CA LEU A 270 -3.00 11.73 0.24
C LEU A 270 -4.43 11.19 0.15
N ARG A 271 -4.62 9.89 -0.14
CA ARG A 271 -5.94 9.26 -0.20
C ARG A 271 -6.65 9.21 1.13
N ALA A 272 -5.94 8.89 2.20
CA ALA A 272 -6.49 8.97 3.54
C ALA A 272 -6.96 10.40 3.86
N ASN A 273 -6.15 11.41 3.56
CA ASN A 273 -6.50 12.80 3.80
C ASN A 273 -7.69 13.29 2.96
N GLU A 274 -7.78 12.85 1.71
CA GLU A 274 -8.91 13.15 0.82
C GLU A 274 -10.22 12.56 1.36
N PHE A 275 -10.20 11.31 1.85
CA PHE A 275 -11.35 10.70 2.51
C PHE A 275 -11.80 11.53 3.73
N LEU A 276 -10.85 11.94 4.57
CA LEU A 276 -11.14 12.79 5.74
C LEU A 276 -11.80 14.10 5.31
N ALA A 277 -11.30 14.76 4.27
CA ALA A 277 -11.87 16.00 3.75
C ALA A 277 -13.26 15.80 3.14
N LYS A 278 -13.46 14.76 2.31
CA LYS A 278 -14.71 14.46 1.61
C LYS A 278 -15.86 14.16 2.58
N TYR A 279 -15.59 13.37 3.62
CA TYR A 279 -16.64 12.92 4.55
C TYR A 279 -16.75 13.76 5.83
N ARG A 280 -15.87 14.73 6.06
CA ARG A 280 -15.97 15.67 7.20
C ARG A 280 -17.34 16.34 7.36
N PRO A 281 -18.03 16.80 6.30
CA PRO A 281 -19.36 17.42 6.46
C PRO A 281 -20.41 16.46 7.05
N MET A 282 -20.25 15.15 6.81
CA MET A 282 -21.18 14.12 7.28
C MET A 282 -20.73 13.48 8.60
N VAL A 283 -19.42 13.46 8.85
CA VAL A 283 -18.76 12.88 10.02
C VAL A 283 -17.78 13.92 10.58
N PRO A 284 -18.25 14.96 11.31
CA PRO A 284 -17.43 16.08 11.79
C PRO A 284 -16.18 15.71 12.59
N SER A 285 -16.16 14.53 13.21
CA SER A 285 -14.98 14.01 13.92
C SER A 285 -13.78 13.72 13.01
N LEU A 286 -13.98 13.61 11.69
CA LEU A 286 -12.91 13.44 10.70
C LEU A 286 -12.21 14.78 10.45
N LYS A 287 -10.99 14.93 10.96
CA LYS A 287 -10.16 16.12 10.75
C LYS A 287 -9.05 15.80 9.75
N PRO A 288 -9.03 16.42 8.55
CA PRO A 288 -7.93 16.25 7.61
C PRO A 288 -6.65 16.87 8.17
N LEU A 289 -5.49 16.29 7.84
CA LEU A 289 -4.18 16.81 8.22
C LEU A 289 -3.80 18.05 7.44
N PHE A 290 -4.14 18.06 6.14
CA PHE A 290 -3.79 19.13 5.23
C PHE A 290 -5.01 19.48 4.37
N GLN A 291 -5.11 20.72 3.91
CA GLN A 291 -6.12 21.05 2.91
C GLN A 291 -5.77 20.33 1.60
N PRO A 292 -6.71 19.59 0.99
CA PRO A 292 -6.43 18.92 -0.28
C PRO A 292 -6.07 19.97 -1.34
N PRO A 293 -5.08 19.69 -2.20
CA PRO A 293 -4.68 20.61 -3.24
C PRO A 293 -5.87 20.92 -4.16
N LYS A 294 -6.08 22.20 -4.46
CA LYS A 294 -7.17 22.68 -5.34
C LYS A 294 -6.92 22.37 -6.83
N TRP A 295 -5.73 21.88 -7.17
CA TRP A 295 -5.34 21.61 -8.56
C TRP A 295 -5.97 20.31 -9.04
N ARG A 296 -6.87 20.41 -10.02
CA ARG A 296 -7.59 19.25 -10.62
C ARG A 296 -6.66 18.14 -11.11
N LEU A 297 -5.46 18.50 -11.57
CA LEU A 297 -4.44 17.56 -12.02
C LEU A 297 -3.97 16.62 -10.89
N VAL A 298 -3.72 17.17 -9.71
CA VAL A 298 -3.29 16.39 -8.53
C VAL A 298 -4.42 15.48 -8.05
N GLN A 299 -5.67 15.95 -8.13
CA GLN A 299 -6.84 15.13 -7.82
C GLN A 299 -6.98 13.93 -8.78
N HIS A 300 -6.70 14.11 -10.09
CA HIS A 300 -6.73 13.00 -11.04
C HIS A 300 -5.57 12.01 -10.85
N ILE A 301 -4.39 12.49 -10.44
CA ILE A 301 -3.24 11.64 -10.08
C ILE A 301 -3.55 10.77 -8.85
N MET A 302 -4.45 11.23 -7.98
CA MET A 302 -4.79 10.53 -6.74
C MET A 302 -5.79 9.38 -6.92
N HIS A 303 -6.52 9.29 -8.04
CA HIS A 303 -7.51 8.23 -8.23
C HIS A 303 -7.01 7.16 -9.18
N ALA A 304 -6.97 5.92 -8.71
CA ALA A 304 -6.80 4.80 -9.61
C ALA A 304 -8.14 4.51 -10.34
N PRO A 305 -8.13 4.10 -11.61
CA PRO A 305 -9.34 3.98 -12.43
C PRO A 305 -10.35 2.95 -11.89
N TRP A 306 -9.92 1.90 -11.17
CA TRP A 306 -10.85 0.98 -10.48
C TRP A 306 -11.44 1.55 -9.18
N GLU A 307 -10.88 2.63 -8.64
CA GLU A 307 -11.42 3.32 -7.48
C GLU A 307 -12.55 4.31 -7.84
N GLN A 308 -12.77 4.56 -9.15
CA GLN A 308 -13.84 5.44 -9.65
C GLN A 308 -15.24 4.81 -9.62
N ALA A 309 -15.39 3.57 -9.16
CA ALA A 309 -16.68 2.89 -9.05
C ALA A 309 -17.45 3.19 -7.75
N ILE A 310 -17.30 4.41 -7.19
CA ILE A 310 -18.09 4.92 -6.05
C ILE A 310 -18.88 6.16 -6.49
#